data_AF-A0A962FW84-F1
#
_entry.id   AF-A0A962FW84-F1
#
_cell.length_a   1.000
_cell.length_b   1.000
_cell.length_c   1.000
_cell.angle_alpha   90.00
_cell.angle_beta   90.00
_cell.angle_gamma   90.00
#
_symmetry.space_group_name_H-M   'P 1'
#
loop_
_entity.id
_entity.type
_entity.pdbx_description
1 polymer ?
#
loop_
_entity_poly.entity_id
_entity_poly.type
_entity_poly.pdbx_seq_one_letter_code
_entity_poly.pdbx_strand_id
1 'polypeptide(L)'
;MACERTATDPATSPHSTQSTASADPPFCTVARWGPQRAYAGERFNARDSGYSAFWFIADCNGKSVMLDFDDNLVEVLQNPEGFTASVNADGILANTGTHPMVLYNPDTRARQTLGSLHVLPPRHPVSLPPPPPRDWPALAPAMPPPTLVAHAGGAFHGRHYLNSRDALDHNYARGHRLFELDFCWTQDDHLVAIHDWKSSWQQLFPDSDHARIPDLSGFLNANMVDGQTQLDLTHLREWLVGHPDAFVVTDIRGRNLYGLQRIKAVLGPQFRQVIPQMYYPHRYPDIRALGYEQIIFTLYGTSLDTSTLLALIRRTPLYAVTLNPSRPDAARILAALRESGPPAYVHTFNDPDDLRRFQAMGAHGLYTDRL
;
A
#
# COMPACT_ATOMS: atom_id res chain seq x y z
N MET A 1 83.42 56.08 -27.38
CA MET A 1 83.55 54.80 -26.66
C MET A 1 82.19 54.13 -26.82
N ALA A 2 82.00 53.07 -27.61
CA ALA A 2 82.67 51.76 -27.62
C ALA A 2 82.32 50.96 -26.34
N CYS A 3 81.73 49.75 -26.38
CA CYS A 3 81.60 48.77 -27.49
C CYS A 3 80.20 48.09 -27.61
N GLU A 4 79.98 47.50 -28.79
CA GLU A 4 79.45 46.14 -29.10
C GLU A 4 79.31 45.12 -27.94
N ARG A 5 78.47 44.06 -27.90
CA ARG A 5 77.50 43.31 -28.80
C ARG A 5 76.79 42.25 -27.87
N THR A 6 75.76 41.41 -28.13
CA THR A 6 74.77 41.08 -29.20
C THR A 6 73.69 40.11 -28.62
N ALA A 7 72.51 40.01 -29.25
CA ALA A 7 71.52 38.89 -29.16
C ALA A 7 70.77 38.68 -27.81
N THR A 8 69.53 38.16 -27.73
CA THR A 8 68.53 37.75 -28.74
C THR A 8 67.09 37.90 -28.18
N ASP A 9 66.11 38.14 -29.05
CA ASP A 9 64.65 38.05 -28.79
C ASP A 9 64.22 36.57 -28.55
N PRO A 10 63.04 36.23 -27.95
CA PRO A 10 61.74 36.68 -28.49
C PRO A 10 60.54 36.89 -27.53
N ALA A 11 59.48 37.45 -28.12
CA ALA A 11 58.05 37.16 -27.90
C ALA A 11 57.36 37.69 -26.63
N THR A 12 56.68 38.82 -26.83
CA THR A 12 55.39 39.21 -26.24
C THR A 12 54.51 38.06 -25.73
N SER A 13 54.03 38.18 -24.49
CA SER A 13 52.96 37.35 -23.92
C SER A 13 51.63 38.15 -23.84
N PRO A 14 50.59 37.78 -24.61
CA PRO A 14 49.27 38.36 -24.49
C PRO A 14 48.28 37.47 -23.72
N HIS A 15 47.43 38.11 -22.93
CA HIS A 15 46.16 37.63 -22.37
C HIS A 15 46.10 36.35 -21.52
N SER A 16 45.66 36.56 -20.28
CA SER A 16 45.10 35.55 -19.39
C SER A 16 43.88 34.85 -19.99
N THR A 17 44.00 33.56 -20.29
CA THR A 17 42.83 32.66 -20.35
C THR A 17 42.42 32.30 -18.92
N GLN A 18 41.31 32.85 -18.44
CA GLN A 18 40.67 32.30 -17.25
C GLN A 18 40.23 30.88 -17.55
N SER A 19 40.65 29.92 -16.73
CA SER A 19 40.10 28.57 -16.77
C SER A 19 38.64 28.65 -16.36
N THR A 20 37.72 28.44 -17.31
CA THR A 20 36.32 28.21 -17.00
C THR A 20 36.24 26.85 -16.30
N ALA A 21 36.19 26.87 -14.97
CA ALA A 21 35.90 25.68 -14.20
C ALA A 21 34.57 25.11 -14.68
N SER A 22 34.62 23.93 -15.29
CA SER A 22 33.41 23.16 -15.58
C SER A 22 32.75 22.87 -14.24
N ALA A 23 31.62 23.52 -13.96
CA ALA A 23 30.77 23.06 -12.87
C ALA A 23 30.35 21.63 -13.20
N ASP A 24 30.44 20.71 -12.24
CA ASP A 24 29.94 19.36 -12.40
C ASP A 24 28.45 19.43 -12.78
N PRO A 25 27.97 18.58 -13.71
CA PRO A 25 26.57 18.61 -14.12
C PRO A 25 25.66 18.39 -12.89
N PRO A 26 24.53 19.12 -12.75
CA PRO A 26 23.69 19.07 -11.55
C PRO A 26 22.97 17.72 -11.33
N PHE A 27 23.16 16.77 -12.25
CA PHE A 27 22.60 15.43 -12.27
C PHE A 27 23.59 14.43 -12.88
N CYS A 28 23.49 13.18 -12.45
CA CYS A 28 24.16 12.03 -13.06
C CYS A 28 23.42 11.56 -14.32
N THR A 29 24.12 10.93 -15.26
CA THR A 29 23.53 10.36 -16.48
C THR A 29 22.71 9.12 -16.13
N VAL A 30 21.39 9.25 -16.14
CA VAL A 30 20.48 8.09 -15.99
C VAL A 30 20.49 7.28 -17.28
N ALA A 31 21.20 6.14 -17.26
CA ALA A 31 21.33 5.24 -18.41
C ALA A 31 20.04 4.46 -18.69
N ARG A 32 19.29 4.06 -17.65
CA ARG A 32 17.98 3.40 -17.75
C ARG A 32 17.13 3.74 -16.53
N TRP A 33 15.81 3.77 -16.70
CA TRP A 33 14.87 3.87 -15.59
C TRP A 33 13.58 3.09 -15.88
N GLY A 34 12.80 2.76 -14.86
CA GLY A 34 11.53 2.08 -15.06
C GLY A 34 10.61 1.99 -13.84
N PRO A 35 9.33 1.61 -14.06
CA PRO A 35 8.76 1.26 -15.37
C PRO A 35 8.34 2.51 -16.17
N GLN A 36 8.41 2.42 -17.50
CA GLN A 36 7.93 3.48 -18.41
C GLN A 36 6.42 3.38 -18.72
N ARG A 37 5.76 2.32 -18.24
CA ARG A 37 4.31 2.11 -18.34
C ARG A 37 3.74 1.59 -17.04
N ALA A 38 2.63 2.15 -16.61
CA ALA A 38 1.83 1.69 -15.47
C ALA A 38 0.36 1.56 -15.91
N TYR A 39 -0.48 1.02 -15.02
CA TYR A 39 -1.93 0.95 -15.21
C TYR A 39 -2.59 1.65 -14.02
N ALA A 40 -3.65 2.42 -14.27
CA ALA A 40 -4.21 3.29 -13.24
C ALA A 40 -4.76 2.50 -12.04
N GLY A 41 -4.35 2.89 -10.82
CA GLY A 41 -4.66 2.15 -9.58
C GLY A 41 -3.97 0.78 -9.42
N GLU A 42 -3.00 0.43 -10.29
CA GLU A 42 -2.20 -0.80 -10.16
C GLU A 42 -0.78 -0.48 -9.64
N ARG A 43 -0.35 -1.17 -8.57
CA ARG A 43 1.02 -1.04 -8.04
C ARG A 43 2.03 -1.74 -8.94
N PHE A 44 3.22 -1.18 -9.07
CA PHE A 44 4.38 -1.81 -9.72
C PHE A 44 5.60 -1.82 -8.78
N ASN A 45 6.52 -2.77 -8.98
CA ASN A 45 7.73 -2.93 -8.17
C ASN A 45 7.45 -2.81 -6.65
N ALA A 46 6.40 -3.50 -6.19
CA ALA A 46 5.71 -3.17 -4.95
C ALA A 46 6.63 -3.27 -3.72
N ARG A 47 6.83 -2.12 -3.07
CA ARG A 47 7.42 -2.03 -1.74
C ARG A 47 6.34 -2.32 -0.70
N ASP A 48 6.81 -2.62 0.50
CA ASP A 48 5.95 -2.90 1.64
C ASP A 48 5.25 -1.58 2.08
N SER A 49 4.16 -1.66 2.84
CA SER A 49 3.30 -0.51 3.23
C SER A 49 2.58 0.28 2.10
N GLY A 50 2.54 -0.24 0.87
CA GLY A 50 1.61 0.26 -0.18
C GLY A 50 2.24 0.98 -1.38
N TYR A 51 3.54 1.28 -1.33
CA TYR A 51 4.22 2.09 -2.34
C TYR A 51 4.61 1.30 -3.60
N SER A 52 4.64 2.00 -4.73
CA SER A 52 5.29 1.55 -5.98
C SER A 52 6.66 2.20 -6.12
N ALA A 53 7.68 1.47 -6.56
CA ALA A 53 9.03 2.00 -6.70
C ALA A 53 9.44 2.18 -8.16
N PHE A 54 9.84 3.39 -8.53
CA PHE A 54 10.67 3.61 -9.71
C PHE A 54 12.12 3.23 -9.39
N TRP A 55 12.81 2.63 -10.36
CA TRP A 55 14.26 2.43 -10.31
C TRP A 55 14.94 3.25 -11.40
N PHE A 56 16.14 3.74 -11.09
CA PHE A 56 16.99 4.56 -11.96
C PHE A 56 18.42 4.04 -11.85
N ILE A 57 19.00 3.64 -12.98
CA ILE A 57 20.41 3.25 -13.08
C ILE A 57 21.17 4.47 -13.60
N ALA A 58 22.18 4.91 -12.86
CA ALA A 58 22.95 6.12 -13.16
C ALA A 58 24.46 5.87 -13.12
N ASP A 59 25.24 6.70 -13.80
CA ASP A 59 26.71 6.66 -13.83
C ASP A 59 27.36 7.17 -12.53
N CYS A 60 26.62 7.93 -11.72
CA CYS A 60 27.03 8.35 -10.38
C CYS A 60 25.86 8.44 -9.38
N ASN A 61 26.21 8.50 -8.09
CA ASN A 61 25.29 8.82 -7.01
C ASN A 61 25.37 10.32 -6.70
N GLY A 62 24.51 11.09 -7.36
CA GLY A 62 24.44 12.54 -7.18
C GLY A 62 24.03 12.93 -5.77
N LYS A 63 24.67 13.98 -5.23
CA LYS A 63 24.22 14.63 -3.99
C LYS A 63 22.99 15.49 -4.31
N SER A 64 22.01 15.49 -3.42
CA SER A 64 20.79 16.31 -3.52
C SER A 64 20.03 16.16 -4.84
N VAL A 65 19.34 15.02 -5.02
CA VAL A 65 18.39 14.82 -6.14
C VAL A 65 17.06 14.27 -5.63
N MET A 66 15.98 14.76 -6.23
CA MET A 66 14.59 14.33 -6.03
C MET A 66 13.98 13.92 -7.38
N LEU A 67 12.98 13.05 -7.37
CA LEU A 67 12.09 12.86 -8.51
C LEU A 67 10.97 13.90 -8.43
N ASP A 68 10.81 14.67 -9.48
CA ASP A 68 9.70 15.58 -9.72
C ASP A 68 8.72 14.91 -10.68
N PHE A 69 7.47 14.77 -10.24
CA PHE A 69 6.38 14.12 -10.98
C PHE A 69 5.09 14.92 -10.79
N ASP A 70 4.53 15.48 -11.87
CA ASP A 70 3.33 16.34 -11.83
C ASP A 70 3.41 17.39 -10.68
N ASP A 71 4.53 18.10 -10.59
CA ASP A 71 4.90 19.08 -9.54
C ASP A 71 4.95 18.55 -8.09
N ASN A 72 4.92 17.22 -7.89
CA ASN A 72 5.16 16.58 -6.60
C ASN A 72 6.64 16.17 -6.50
N LEU A 73 7.37 16.73 -5.53
CA LEU A 73 8.75 16.34 -5.23
C LEU A 73 8.79 15.11 -4.32
N VAL A 74 9.47 14.06 -4.79
CA VAL A 74 9.60 12.74 -4.16
C VAL A 74 11.06 12.47 -3.84
N GLU A 75 11.35 12.18 -2.57
CA GLU A 75 12.70 11.79 -2.13
C GLU A 75 13.14 10.47 -2.78
N VAL A 76 14.44 10.34 -3.06
CA VAL A 76 15.01 9.11 -3.64
C VAL A 76 16.02 8.47 -2.70
N LEU A 77 15.96 7.15 -2.61
CA LEU A 77 16.93 6.33 -1.88
C LEU A 77 18.07 5.92 -2.82
N GLN A 78 19.29 6.37 -2.49
CA GLN A 78 20.51 6.09 -3.25
C GLN A 78 21.01 4.65 -2.99
N ASN A 79 21.52 3.99 -4.03
CA ASN A 79 22.05 2.62 -4.06
C ASN A 79 23.37 2.61 -4.85
N PRO A 80 24.22 1.56 -4.79
CA PRO A 80 25.50 1.55 -5.53
C PRO A 80 25.41 1.67 -7.06
N GLU A 81 24.24 1.41 -7.66
CA GLU A 81 23.99 1.44 -9.11
C GLU A 81 23.10 2.61 -9.58
N GLY A 82 22.79 3.57 -8.69
CA GLY A 82 21.85 4.66 -8.94
C GLY A 82 20.87 4.87 -7.79
N PHE A 83 19.57 5.00 -8.06
CA PHE A 83 18.58 5.35 -7.03
C PHE A 83 17.18 4.77 -7.28
N THR A 84 16.34 4.79 -6.24
CA THR A 84 14.92 4.40 -6.33
C THR A 84 14.03 5.47 -5.69
N ALA A 85 12.91 5.80 -6.35
CA ALA A 85 11.90 6.74 -5.83
C ALA A 85 10.60 5.99 -5.52
N SER A 86 10.02 6.19 -4.34
CA SER A 86 8.82 5.49 -3.89
C SER A 86 7.60 6.41 -3.96
N VAL A 87 6.60 6.04 -4.76
CA VAL A 87 5.35 6.80 -4.92
C VAL A 87 4.14 6.01 -4.40
N ASN A 88 3.18 6.70 -3.80
CA ASN A 88 1.88 6.09 -3.52
C ASN A 88 1.10 5.95 -4.84
N ALA A 89 0.61 4.73 -5.12
CA ALA A 89 -0.10 4.42 -6.35
C ALA A 89 -1.41 5.22 -6.52
N ASP A 90 -2.12 5.48 -5.42
CA ASP A 90 -3.46 6.12 -5.46
C ASP A 90 -3.39 7.66 -5.46
N GLY A 91 -2.19 8.22 -5.56
CA GLY A 91 -1.94 9.59 -6.02
C GLY A 91 -1.48 9.58 -7.48
N ILE A 92 -0.19 9.33 -7.68
CA ILE A 92 0.52 9.49 -8.95
C ILE A 92 0.01 8.56 -10.07
N LEU A 93 -0.57 7.40 -9.73
CA LEU A 93 -1.13 6.45 -10.71
C LEU A 93 -2.66 6.47 -10.73
N ALA A 94 -3.32 7.47 -10.13
CA ALA A 94 -4.77 7.64 -10.25
C ALA A 94 -5.17 8.26 -11.61
N ASN A 95 -4.30 9.10 -12.18
CA ASN A 95 -4.53 9.79 -13.45
C ASN A 95 -4.03 8.97 -14.63
N THR A 96 -4.86 8.73 -15.65
CA THR A 96 -4.42 8.14 -16.92
C THR A 96 -3.85 9.20 -17.84
N GLY A 97 -2.69 8.97 -18.44
CA GLY A 97 -2.06 9.94 -19.33
C GLY A 97 -0.60 9.64 -19.66
N THR A 98 0.11 10.69 -20.06
CA THR A 98 1.57 10.70 -20.25
C THR A 98 2.15 11.78 -19.36
N HIS A 99 2.98 11.38 -18.40
CA HIS A 99 3.45 12.20 -17.29
C HIS A 99 4.98 12.37 -17.40
N PRO A 100 5.52 13.60 -17.32
CA PRO A 100 6.96 13.83 -17.43
C PRO A 100 7.69 13.28 -16.20
N MET A 101 8.75 12.50 -16.41
CA MET A 101 9.65 12.08 -15.34
C MET A 101 10.80 13.08 -15.28
N VAL A 102 10.91 13.85 -14.21
CA VAL A 102 11.89 14.95 -14.09
C VAL A 102 12.78 14.71 -12.87
N LEU A 103 14.10 14.86 -12.99
CA LEU A 103 14.96 15.01 -11.83
C LEU A 103 14.99 16.49 -11.41
N TYR A 104 14.88 16.75 -10.11
CA TYR A 104 14.99 18.06 -9.51
C TYR A 104 16.14 18.07 -8.51
N ASN A 105 16.99 19.10 -8.57
CA ASN A 105 18.10 19.31 -7.63
C ASN A 105 17.72 20.52 -6.74
N PRO A 106 17.42 20.34 -5.44
CA PRO A 106 16.89 21.41 -4.60
C PRO A 106 17.91 22.53 -4.32
N ASP A 107 19.21 22.22 -4.32
CA ASP A 107 20.27 23.17 -4.01
C ASP A 107 20.52 24.15 -5.17
N THR A 108 20.47 23.65 -6.41
CA THR A 108 20.69 24.44 -7.64
C THR A 108 19.39 24.89 -8.32
N ARG A 109 18.25 24.30 -7.95
CA ARG A 109 16.95 24.37 -8.63
C ARG A 109 16.95 23.89 -10.08
N ALA A 110 17.98 23.16 -10.51
CA ALA A 110 18.01 22.55 -11.84
C ALA A 110 16.88 21.53 -12.01
N ARG A 111 16.47 21.30 -13.27
CA ARG A 111 15.52 20.25 -13.68
C ARG A 111 16.07 19.51 -14.92
N GLN A 112 15.92 18.19 -14.97
CA GLN A 112 16.25 17.36 -16.14
C GLN A 112 15.12 16.37 -16.44
N THR A 113 14.55 16.43 -17.64
CA THR A 113 13.55 15.44 -18.08
C THR A 113 14.23 14.14 -18.51
N LEU A 114 13.80 13.00 -17.95
CA LEU A 114 14.30 11.66 -18.25
C LEU A 114 13.46 10.90 -19.30
N GLY A 115 12.30 11.44 -19.66
CA GLY A 115 11.29 10.81 -20.51
C GLY A 115 9.90 10.97 -19.92
N SER A 116 9.01 10.00 -20.17
CA SER A 116 7.64 10.03 -19.66
C SER A 116 7.14 8.66 -19.21
N LEU A 117 6.36 8.65 -18.14
CA LEU A 117 5.54 7.50 -17.75
C LEU A 117 4.22 7.55 -18.52
N HIS A 118 3.82 6.45 -19.14
CA HIS A 118 2.45 6.29 -19.64
C HIS A 118 1.60 5.53 -18.62
N VAL A 119 0.62 6.20 -18.01
CA VAL A 119 -0.37 5.55 -17.13
C VAL A 119 -1.58 5.18 -17.98
N LEU A 120 -1.71 3.88 -18.24
CA LEU A 120 -2.77 3.30 -19.06
C LEU A 120 -4.08 3.18 -18.25
N PRO A 121 -5.26 3.15 -18.89
CA PRO A 121 -6.51 2.77 -18.23
C PRO A 121 -6.37 1.42 -17.49
N PRO A 122 -7.07 1.18 -16.36
CA PRO A 122 -6.91 -0.05 -15.57
C PRO A 122 -7.12 -1.29 -16.43
N ARG A 123 -6.33 -2.36 -16.24
CA ARG A 123 -6.49 -3.60 -17.04
C ARG A 123 -7.86 -4.23 -16.85
N HIS A 124 -8.42 -4.07 -15.65
CA HIS A 124 -9.70 -4.61 -15.22
C HIS A 124 -10.62 -3.44 -14.86
N PRO A 125 -11.29 -2.81 -15.84
CA PRO A 125 -12.17 -1.67 -15.59
C PRO A 125 -13.37 -2.10 -14.76
N VAL A 126 -13.49 -1.56 -13.54
CA VAL A 126 -14.62 -1.84 -12.66
C VAL A 126 -15.87 -1.14 -13.19
N SER A 127 -16.82 -1.92 -13.68
CA SER A 127 -18.16 -1.44 -14.03
C SER A 127 -18.96 -1.15 -12.75
N LEU A 128 -18.79 0.04 -12.18
CA LEU A 128 -19.64 0.54 -11.10
C LEU A 128 -21.06 0.81 -11.63
N PRO A 129 -22.12 0.45 -10.88
CA PRO A 129 -23.44 1.02 -11.13
C PRO A 129 -23.42 2.53 -10.82
N PRO A 130 -24.42 3.31 -11.28
CA PRO A 130 -24.52 4.71 -10.90
C PRO A 130 -24.46 4.88 -9.38
N PRO A 131 -23.62 5.77 -8.83
CA PRO A 131 -23.62 6.00 -7.40
C PRO A 131 -25.01 6.50 -6.99
N PRO A 132 -25.61 5.94 -5.92
CA PRO A 132 -26.85 6.47 -5.36
C PRO A 132 -26.64 7.92 -4.87
N PRO A 133 -27.73 8.65 -4.56
CA PRO A 133 -27.66 10.03 -4.09
C PRO A 133 -26.63 10.23 -2.97
N ARG A 134 -25.99 11.41 -2.94
CA ARG A 134 -24.89 11.73 -2.02
C ARG A 134 -25.26 11.61 -0.53
N ASP A 135 -26.56 11.63 -0.24
CA ASP A 135 -27.12 11.44 1.09
C ASP A 135 -27.09 9.94 1.47
N TRP A 136 -25.88 9.44 1.72
CA TRP A 136 -25.66 8.10 2.25
C TRP A 136 -26.37 7.97 3.61
N PRO A 137 -27.39 7.11 3.75
CA PRO A 137 -28.07 6.94 5.03
C PRO A 137 -27.08 6.36 6.05
N ALA A 138 -27.15 6.85 7.29
CA ALA A 138 -26.47 6.21 8.41
C ALA A 138 -27.00 4.78 8.53
N LEU A 139 -26.12 3.79 8.35
CA LEU A 139 -26.47 2.38 8.50
C LEU A 139 -26.22 1.92 9.93
N ALA A 140 -27.13 1.08 10.43
CA ALA A 140 -26.81 0.23 11.57
C ALA A 140 -25.67 -0.73 11.17
N PRO A 141 -24.74 -1.07 12.08
CA PRO A 141 -23.70 -2.03 11.78
C PRO A 141 -24.29 -3.44 11.71
N ALA A 142 -23.85 -4.25 10.74
CA ALA A 142 -24.41 -5.59 10.48
C ALA A 142 -24.22 -6.57 11.65
N MET A 143 -23.22 -6.31 12.49
CA MET A 143 -23.03 -6.89 13.82
C MET A 143 -22.57 -5.77 14.77
N PRO A 144 -22.78 -5.87 16.10
CA PRO A 144 -22.06 -5.02 17.05
C PRO A 144 -20.54 -5.24 16.91
N PRO A 145 -19.71 -4.20 16.69
CA PRO A 145 -18.28 -4.38 16.49
C PRO A 145 -17.62 -5.04 17.73
N PRO A 146 -16.92 -6.18 17.59
CA PRO A 146 -16.27 -6.85 18.71
C PRO A 146 -15.00 -6.11 19.16
N THR A 147 -14.51 -6.38 20.38
CA THR A 147 -13.28 -5.76 20.90
C THR A 147 -11.99 -6.37 20.34
N LEU A 148 -12.07 -7.53 19.67
CA LEU A 148 -10.96 -8.20 19.02
C LEU A 148 -11.28 -8.45 17.54
N VAL A 149 -10.26 -8.33 16.69
CA VAL A 149 -10.25 -8.76 15.29
C VAL A 149 -9.18 -9.83 15.16
N ALA A 150 -9.54 -11.03 14.69
CA ALA A 150 -8.59 -12.11 14.45
C ALA A 150 -7.79 -11.83 13.16
N HIS A 151 -6.56 -11.34 13.33
CA HIS A 151 -5.66 -10.85 12.28
C HIS A 151 -5.13 -12.00 11.41
N ALA A 152 -5.21 -11.87 10.08
CA ALA A 152 -4.89 -12.93 9.13
C ALA A 152 -5.52 -14.31 9.47
N GLY A 153 -6.78 -14.29 9.92
CA GLY A 153 -7.55 -15.45 10.40
C GLY A 153 -7.29 -15.84 11.87
N GLY A 154 -6.34 -15.18 12.53
CA GLY A 154 -5.83 -15.53 13.85
C GLY A 154 -4.71 -16.58 13.80
N ALA A 155 -4.09 -16.81 14.95
CA ALA A 155 -3.02 -17.77 15.12
C ALA A 155 -3.56 -19.19 15.28
N PHE A 156 -2.77 -20.16 14.80
CA PHE A 156 -3.03 -21.58 14.96
C PHE A 156 -1.71 -22.34 15.02
N HIS A 157 -1.63 -23.35 15.90
CA HIS A 157 -0.41 -24.15 16.15
C HIS A 157 0.88 -23.32 16.39
N GLY A 158 0.75 -22.11 16.98
CA GLY A 158 1.87 -21.21 17.26
C GLY A 158 2.33 -20.34 16.07
N ARG A 159 1.73 -20.52 14.89
CA ARG A 159 1.95 -19.68 13.71
C ARG A 159 0.88 -18.58 13.60
N HIS A 160 1.19 -17.54 12.84
CA HIS A 160 0.38 -16.36 12.57
C HIS A 160 0.58 -15.94 11.09
N TYR A 161 -0.15 -14.94 10.58
CA TYR A 161 -0.25 -14.62 9.14
C TYR A 161 -0.77 -15.78 8.24
N LEU A 162 -1.45 -16.75 8.84
CA LEU A 162 -1.79 -18.02 8.19
C LEU A 162 -2.80 -17.86 7.06
N ASN A 163 -3.82 -17.01 7.23
CA ASN A 163 -4.89 -16.82 6.24
C ASN A 163 -5.58 -18.15 5.81
N SER A 164 -5.54 -19.17 6.67
CA SER A 164 -5.98 -20.54 6.38
C SER A 164 -7.36 -20.84 6.96
N ARG A 165 -8.02 -21.88 6.42
CA ARG A 165 -9.30 -22.37 6.94
C ARG A 165 -9.18 -22.82 8.40
N ASP A 166 -8.11 -23.55 8.72
CA ASP A 166 -7.88 -24.12 10.05
C ASP A 166 -7.73 -23.04 11.12
N ALA A 167 -7.10 -21.90 10.78
CA ALA A 167 -7.03 -20.74 11.65
C ALA A 167 -8.41 -20.10 11.89
N LEU A 168 -9.23 -19.97 10.84
CA LEU A 168 -10.61 -19.48 10.96
C LEU A 168 -11.49 -20.41 11.80
N ASP A 169 -11.51 -21.71 11.49
CA ASP A 169 -12.29 -22.72 12.22
C ASP A 169 -11.86 -22.78 13.71
N HIS A 170 -10.56 -22.71 14.01
CA HIS A 170 -10.04 -22.66 15.38
C HIS A 170 -10.48 -21.39 16.14
N ASN A 171 -10.28 -20.21 15.55
CA ASN A 171 -10.54 -18.96 16.25
C ASN A 171 -12.05 -18.63 16.33
N TYR A 172 -12.85 -19.08 15.36
CA TYR A 172 -14.32 -19.06 15.46
C TYR A 172 -14.82 -19.93 16.62
N ALA A 173 -14.25 -21.13 16.81
CA ALA A 173 -14.57 -21.98 17.96
C ALA A 173 -14.13 -21.38 19.31
N ARG A 174 -13.12 -20.50 19.33
CA ARG A 174 -12.73 -19.67 20.49
C ARG A 174 -13.65 -18.47 20.74
N GLY A 175 -14.59 -18.18 19.84
CA GLY A 175 -15.56 -17.08 19.97
C GLY A 175 -15.25 -15.84 19.13
N HIS A 176 -14.21 -15.83 18.28
CA HIS A 176 -13.99 -14.74 17.33
C HIS A 176 -15.13 -14.69 16.30
N ARG A 177 -15.54 -13.47 15.92
CA ARG A 177 -16.62 -13.21 14.95
C ARG A 177 -16.29 -12.16 13.91
N LEU A 178 -15.23 -11.39 14.12
CA LEU A 178 -14.66 -10.50 13.11
C LEU A 178 -13.22 -10.94 12.86
N PHE A 179 -12.97 -11.40 11.65
CA PHE A 179 -11.66 -11.83 11.17
C PHE A 179 -11.15 -10.77 10.21
N GLU A 180 -9.84 -10.64 10.09
CA GLU A 180 -9.20 -9.97 8.97
C GLU A 180 -8.42 -11.00 8.17
N LEU A 181 -8.40 -10.84 6.85
CA LEU A 181 -7.70 -11.70 5.90
C LEU A 181 -7.00 -10.85 4.84
N ASP A 182 -5.73 -11.16 4.59
CA ASP A 182 -4.98 -10.65 3.44
C ASP A 182 -5.40 -11.38 2.16
N PHE A 183 -5.52 -10.67 1.05
CA PHE A 183 -5.77 -11.24 -0.28
C PHE A 183 -4.74 -10.78 -1.30
N CYS A 184 -4.01 -11.74 -1.86
CA CYS A 184 -3.10 -11.57 -2.98
C CYS A 184 -3.73 -12.06 -4.29
N TRP A 185 -3.20 -11.56 -5.40
CA TRP A 185 -3.59 -11.99 -6.75
C TRP A 185 -2.59 -13.03 -7.28
N THR A 186 -3.09 -14.15 -7.80
CA THR A 186 -2.32 -15.15 -8.56
C THR A 186 -1.97 -14.65 -9.97
N GLN A 187 -1.10 -15.37 -10.69
CA GLN A 187 -0.71 -15.00 -12.06
C GLN A 187 -1.86 -15.09 -13.09
N ASP A 188 -2.90 -15.88 -12.78
CA ASP A 188 -4.11 -16.13 -13.57
C ASP A 188 -5.34 -15.31 -13.11
N ASP A 189 -5.13 -14.25 -12.32
CA ASP A 189 -6.15 -13.26 -11.91
C ASP A 189 -7.21 -13.73 -10.90
N HIS A 190 -6.88 -14.74 -10.09
CA HIS A 190 -7.69 -15.15 -8.94
C HIS A 190 -7.21 -14.47 -7.64
N LEU A 191 -8.13 -14.28 -6.69
CA LEU A 191 -7.79 -13.85 -5.32
C LEU A 191 -7.67 -15.06 -4.41
N VAL A 192 -6.56 -15.12 -3.68
CA VAL A 192 -6.23 -16.15 -2.69
C VAL A 192 -5.78 -15.51 -1.39
N ALA A 193 -6.05 -16.17 -0.27
CA ALA A 193 -5.79 -15.61 1.05
C ALA A 193 -4.32 -15.84 1.44
N ILE A 194 -3.50 -14.79 1.35
CA ILE A 194 -2.08 -14.78 1.73
C ILE A 194 -1.57 -13.34 1.81
N HIS A 195 -0.74 -13.06 2.82
CA HIS A 195 -0.17 -11.74 3.10
C HIS A 195 0.77 -11.22 1.99
N ASP A 196 1.66 -12.05 1.45
CA ASP A 196 2.53 -11.66 0.34
C ASP A 196 3.16 -12.87 -0.40
N TRP A 197 3.58 -12.62 -1.64
CA TRP A 197 4.34 -13.57 -2.48
C TRP A 197 5.87 -13.54 -2.23
N LYS A 198 6.31 -13.04 -1.06
CA LYS A 198 7.72 -12.92 -0.64
C LYS A 198 7.93 -13.75 0.63
N SER A 199 7.97 -13.07 1.78
CA SER A 199 8.08 -13.58 3.15
C SER A 199 7.05 -14.65 3.48
N SER A 200 5.76 -14.41 3.22
CA SER A 200 4.70 -15.35 3.63
C SER A 200 4.67 -16.57 2.73
N TRP A 201 4.84 -16.40 1.41
CA TRP A 201 5.00 -17.53 0.49
C TRP A 201 6.20 -18.43 0.86
N GLN A 202 7.35 -17.83 1.20
CA GLN A 202 8.54 -18.57 1.64
C GLN A 202 8.37 -19.27 3.00
N GLN A 203 7.70 -18.64 3.97
CA GLN A 203 7.56 -19.20 5.32
C GLN A 203 6.42 -20.22 5.44
N LEU A 204 5.38 -20.12 4.60
CA LEU A 204 4.20 -20.97 4.64
C LEU A 204 4.23 -22.12 3.62
N PHE A 205 5.04 -22.03 2.56
CA PHE A 205 5.10 -23.02 1.47
C PHE A 205 6.54 -23.35 1.03
N PRO A 206 7.46 -23.72 1.95
CA PRO A 206 8.91 -23.72 1.75
C PRO A 206 9.44 -24.65 0.64
N ASP A 207 8.64 -25.62 0.18
CA ASP A 207 8.98 -26.55 -0.90
C ASP A 207 8.57 -26.04 -2.30
N SER A 208 8.05 -24.81 -2.42
CA SER A 208 7.47 -24.26 -3.65
C SER A 208 8.43 -23.40 -4.48
N ASP A 209 8.08 -23.15 -5.76
CA ASP A 209 8.79 -22.13 -6.55
C ASP A 209 8.53 -20.72 -5.97
N HIS A 210 9.60 -20.05 -5.54
CA HIS A 210 9.58 -18.69 -5.03
C HIS A 210 10.11 -17.65 -6.04
N ALA A 211 10.51 -18.08 -7.25
CA ALA A 211 10.93 -17.16 -8.32
C ALA A 211 9.72 -16.58 -9.09
N ARG A 212 8.52 -17.10 -8.87
CA ARG A 212 7.28 -16.75 -9.59
C ARG A 212 6.07 -16.71 -8.64
N ILE A 213 5.06 -15.97 -9.05
CA ILE A 213 3.72 -16.02 -8.46
C ILE A 213 2.99 -17.23 -9.07
N PRO A 214 2.42 -18.15 -8.28
CA PRO A 214 1.67 -19.29 -8.80
C PRO A 214 0.34 -18.86 -9.45
N ASP A 215 -0.25 -19.75 -10.24
CA ASP A 215 -1.68 -19.70 -10.58
C ASP A 215 -2.53 -20.29 -9.45
N LEU A 216 -3.87 -20.19 -9.56
CA LEU A 216 -4.77 -20.72 -8.54
C LEU A 216 -4.55 -22.22 -8.27
N SER A 217 -4.29 -23.00 -9.32
CA SER A 217 -4.04 -24.44 -9.18
C SER A 217 -2.72 -24.69 -8.46
N GLY A 218 -1.65 -23.98 -8.81
CA GLY A 218 -0.35 -24.07 -8.12
C GLY A 218 -0.43 -23.67 -6.65
N PHE A 219 -1.22 -22.64 -6.30
CA PHE A 219 -1.41 -22.22 -4.92
C PHE A 219 -2.20 -23.25 -4.09
N LEU A 220 -3.33 -23.75 -4.61
CA LEU A 220 -4.19 -24.70 -3.88
C LEU A 220 -3.60 -26.11 -3.78
N ASN A 221 -2.68 -26.50 -4.66
CA ASN A 221 -1.98 -27.79 -4.61
C ASN A 221 -0.59 -27.71 -3.95
N ALA A 222 -0.16 -26.54 -3.46
CA ALA A 222 1.09 -26.40 -2.72
C ALA A 222 0.97 -27.00 -1.31
N ASN A 223 2.07 -27.52 -0.77
CA ASN A 223 2.11 -27.99 0.62
C ASN A 223 2.25 -26.79 1.57
N MET A 224 1.17 -26.44 2.26
CA MET A 224 1.23 -25.47 3.35
C MET A 224 1.84 -26.10 4.61
N VAL A 225 2.61 -25.32 5.36
CA VAL A 225 3.19 -25.73 6.65
C VAL A 225 2.14 -26.30 7.60
N ASP A 226 2.53 -27.34 8.32
CA ASP A 226 1.71 -28.12 9.26
C ASP A 226 0.46 -28.77 8.63
N GLY A 227 0.33 -28.79 7.30
CA GLY A 227 -0.79 -29.39 6.58
C GLY A 227 -2.07 -28.55 6.57
N GLN A 228 -1.96 -27.23 6.76
CA GLN A 228 -3.11 -26.33 6.80
C GLN A 228 -3.77 -26.13 5.42
N THR A 229 -5.06 -25.80 5.44
CA THR A 229 -5.90 -25.64 4.25
C THR A 229 -5.88 -24.19 3.75
N GLN A 230 -5.37 -23.98 2.55
CA GLN A 230 -5.41 -22.70 1.84
C GLN A 230 -6.84 -22.24 1.54
N LEU A 231 -7.02 -20.93 1.34
CA LEU A 231 -8.30 -20.34 0.93
C LEU A 231 -8.18 -19.58 -0.40
N ASP A 232 -9.15 -19.79 -1.29
CA ASP A 232 -9.55 -18.83 -2.31
C ASP A 232 -10.93 -18.24 -1.95
N LEU A 233 -11.49 -17.40 -2.83
CA LEU A 233 -12.84 -16.87 -2.66
C LEU A 233 -13.95 -17.95 -2.64
N THR A 234 -13.74 -19.10 -3.28
CA THR A 234 -14.67 -20.24 -3.29
C THR A 234 -14.71 -20.93 -1.93
N HIS A 235 -13.55 -21.30 -1.38
CA HIS A 235 -13.43 -21.87 -0.04
C HIS A 235 -13.91 -20.88 1.05
N LEU A 236 -13.60 -19.58 0.90
CA LEU A 236 -14.08 -18.54 1.81
C LEU A 236 -15.61 -18.42 1.81
N ARG A 237 -16.26 -18.50 0.63
CA ARG A 237 -17.74 -18.53 0.55
C ARG A 237 -18.30 -19.72 1.32
N GLU A 238 -17.73 -20.91 1.12
CA GLU A 238 -18.20 -22.14 1.78
C GLU A 238 -18.04 -22.07 3.29
N TRP A 239 -16.96 -21.46 3.77
CA TRP A 239 -16.76 -21.16 5.19
C TRP A 239 -17.81 -20.17 5.73
N LEU A 240 -18.07 -19.06 5.02
CA LEU A 240 -19.06 -18.05 5.41
C LEU A 240 -20.51 -18.54 5.36
N VAL A 241 -20.84 -19.51 4.49
CA VAL A 241 -22.13 -20.23 4.49
C VAL A 241 -22.34 -21.03 5.78
N GLY A 242 -21.28 -21.63 6.33
CA GLY A 242 -21.33 -22.37 7.60
C GLY A 242 -21.39 -21.47 8.85
N HIS A 243 -20.90 -20.23 8.75
CA HIS A 243 -20.69 -19.33 9.88
C HIS A 243 -21.41 -17.98 9.67
N PRO A 244 -22.77 -17.94 9.77
CA PRO A 244 -23.58 -16.77 9.40
C PRO A 244 -23.44 -15.56 10.32
N ASP A 245 -22.84 -15.72 11.51
CA ASP A 245 -22.51 -14.65 12.45
C ASP A 245 -21.02 -14.23 12.38
N ALA A 246 -20.23 -14.84 11.49
CA ALA A 246 -18.84 -14.46 11.22
C ALA A 246 -18.74 -13.46 10.05
N PHE A 247 -17.85 -12.47 10.22
CA PHE A 247 -17.59 -11.37 9.29
C PHE A 247 -16.09 -11.24 9.00
N VAL A 248 -15.75 -10.73 7.81
CA VAL A 248 -14.36 -10.65 7.30
C VAL A 248 -14.02 -9.23 6.83
N VAL A 249 -12.98 -8.64 7.43
CA VAL A 249 -12.24 -7.49 6.90
C VAL A 249 -11.24 -7.97 5.85
N THR A 250 -11.09 -7.25 4.75
CA THR A 250 -10.26 -7.68 3.61
C THR A 250 -9.08 -6.72 3.34
N ASP A 251 -7.84 -7.14 3.59
CA ASP A 251 -6.65 -6.43 3.07
C ASP A 251 -6.32 -6.92 1.66
N ILE A 252 -6.85 -6.24 0.64
CA ILE A 252 -6.63 -6.63 -0.76
C ILE A 252 -5.39 -5.93 -1.30
N ARG A 253 -4.37 -6.70 -1.69
CA ARG A 253 -3.02 -6.26 -2.08
C ARG A 253 -2.94 -5.55 -3.44
N GLY A 254 -3.66 -4.44 -3.60
CA GLY A 254 -3.75 -3.65 -4.82
C GLY A 254 -4.87 -4.14 -5.75
N ARG A 255 -5.25 -3.33 -6.75
CA ARG A 255 -6.48 -3.52 -7.55
C ARG A 255 -7.73 -3.68 -6.65
N ASN A 256 -7.73 -3.03 -5.48
CA ASN A 256 -8.66 -3.27 -4.37
C ASN A 256 -10.13 -3.25 -4.81
N LEU A 257 -10.56 -2.22 -5.54
CA LEU A 257 -11.95 -2.09 -6.02
C LEU A 257 -12.37 -3.22 -7.00
N TYR A 258 -11.45 -3.68 -7.86
CA TYR A 258 -11.69 -4.85 -8.71
C TYR A 258 -11.73 -6.13 -7.88
N GLY A 259 -10.87 -6.26 -6.86
CA GLY A 259 -10.92 -7.35 -5.89
C GLY A 259 -12.26 -7.43 -5.17
N LEU A 260 -12.82 -6.31 -4.74
CA LEU A 260 -14.17 -6.23 -4.16
C LEU A 260 -15.26 -6.63 -5.16
N GLN A 261 -15.14 -6.24 -6.44
CA GLN A 261 -16.05 -6.70 -7.48
C GLN A 261 -15.98 -8.24 -7.67
N ARG A 262 -14.77 -8.83 -7.62
CA ARG A 262 -14.56 -10.29 -7.70
C ARG A 262 -15.06 -11.02 -6.46
N ILE A 263 -14.80 -10.51 -5.26
CA ILE A 263 -15.33 -11.03 -3.98
C ILE A 263 -16.86 -11.09 -4.04
N LYS A 264 -17.53 -9.98 -4.38
CA LYS A 264 -19.00 -9.97 -4.50
C LYS A 264 -19.51 -10.98 -5.54
N ALA A 265 -18.82 -11.12 -6.67
CA ALA A 265 -19.22 -12.04 -7.73
C ALA A 265 -19.07 -13.53 -7.33
N VAL A 266 -18.01 -13.90 -6.59
CA VAL A 266 -17.75 -15.30 -6.21
C VAL A 266 -18.52 -15.71 -4.95
N LEU A 267 -18.58 -14.84 -3.93
CA LEU A 267 -19.27 -15.14 -2.66
C LEU A 267 -20.80 -15.13 -2.81
N GLY A 268 -21.35 -14.43 -3.81
CA GLY A 268 -22.80 -14.32 -3.95
C GLY A 268 -23.44 -13.66 -2.71
N PRO A 269 -24.50 -14.21 -2.11
CA PRO A 269 -25.15 -13.60 -0.93
C PRO A 269 -24.22 -13.31 0.26
N GLN A 270 -23.20 -14.14 0.45
CA GLN A 270 -22.20 -14.04 1.53
C GLN A 270 -21.34 -12.76 1.46
N PHE A 271 -21.38 -12.00 0.36
CA PHE A 271 -20.68 -10.71 0.28
C PHE A 271 -21.13 -9.71 1.38
N ARG A 272 -22.31 -9.91 1.98
CA ARG A 272 -22.80 -9.12 3.12
C ARG A 272 -22.02 -9.34 4.42
N GLN A 273 -21.30 -10.46 4.54
CA GLN A 273 -20.40 -10.74 5.67
C GLN A 273 -19.01 -10.10 5.49
N VAL A 274 -18.75 -9.44 4.35
CA VAL A 274 -17.48 -8.77 4.07
C VAL A 274 -17.56 -7.28 4.37
N ILE A 275 -16.55 -6.78 5.08
CA ILE A 275 -16.37 -5.38 5.49
C ILE A 275 -15.10 -4.84 4.80
N PRO A 276 -15.19 -4.17 3.64
CA PRO A 276 -14.01 -3.75 2.89
C PRO A 276 -13.11 -2.81 3.67
N GLN A 277 -11.81 -3.10 3.65
CA GLN A 277 -10.80 -2.16 4.12
C GLN A 277 -10.57 -1.09 3.04
N MET A 278 -11.03 0.12 3.32
CA MET A 278 -10.79 1.31 2.50
C MET A 278 -9.48 1.96 2.94
N TYR A 279 -8.60 2.25 1.98
CA TYR A 279 -7.33 2.96 2.19
C TYR A 279 -7.44 4.44 1.81
N TYR A 280 -8.33 4.77 0.87
CA TYR A 280 -8.43 6.11 0.26
C TYR A 280 -9.84 6.68 0.36
N PRO A 281 -10.03 7.86 0.96
CA PRO A 281 -11.36 8.46 1.16
C PRO A 281 -12.19 8.63 -0.10
N HIS A 282 -11.55 8.90 -1.25
CA HIS A 282 -12.24 9.08 -2.52
C HIS A 282 -12.88 7.78 -3.04
N ARG A 283 -12.51 6.60 -2.52
CA ARG A 283 -13.09 5.30 -2.88
C ARG A 283 -14.36 4.95 -2.11
N TYR A 284 -14.75 5.74 -1.10
CA TYR A 284 -15.98 5.47 -0.35
C TYR A 284 -17.22 5.34 -1.27
N PRO A 285 -17.48 6.26 -2.23
CA PRO A 285 -18.62 6.14 -3.14
C PRO A 285 -18.52 4.90 -4.05
N ASP A 286 -17.32 4.52 -4.50
CA ASP A 286 -17.08 3.37 -5.37
C ASP A 286 -17.40 2.05 -4.65
N ILE A 287 -16.85 1.87 -3.44
CA ILE A 287 -17.06 0.69 -2.59
C ILE A 287 -18.54 0.57 -2.22
N ARG A 288 -19.18 1.69 -1.89
CA ARG A 288 -20.62 1.76 -1.63
C ARG A 288 -21.48 1.47 -2.87
N ALA A 289 -21.05 1.90 -4.07
CA ALA A 289 -21.74 1.60 -5.32
C ALA A 289 -21.66 0.11 -5.70
N LEU A 290 -20.55 -0.58 -5.36
CA LEU A 290 -20.49 -2.04 -5.36
C LEU A 290 -21.49 -2.69 -4.38
N GLY A 291 -22.17 -1.92 -3.52
CA GLY A 291 -23.21 -2.36 -2.61
C GLY A 291 -22.69 -2.87 -1.27
N TYR A 292 -21.43 -2.60 -0.92
CA TYR A 292 -20.90 -2.88 0.41
C TYR A 292 -21.44 -1.86 1.41
N GLU A 293 -22.06 -2.35 2.48
CA GLU A 293 -22.74 -1.51 3.45
C GLU A 293 -21.81 -1.08 4.59
N GLN A 294 -21.04 -2.03 5.14
CA GLN A 294 -20.09 -1.82 6.23
C GLN A 294 -18.71 -1.62 5.64
N ILE A 295 -18.02 -0.52 6.00
CA ILE A 295 -16.68 -0.19 5.48
C ILE A 295 -15.79 0.20 6.65
N ILE A 296 -14.58 -0.34 6.72
CA ILE A 296 -13.56 0.03 7.71
C ILE A 296 -12.47 0.88 7.04
N PHE A 297 -12.20 2.07 7.58
CA PHE A 297 -11.16 2.95 7.05
C PHE A 297 -9.82 2.63 7.73
N THR A 298 -8.87 2.03 7.00
CA THR A 298 -7.50 1.91 7.49
C THR A 298 -6.74 3.20 7.23
N LEU A 299 -6.04 3.69 8.25
CA LEU A 299 -5.29 4.93 8.15
C LEU A 299 -3.89 4.73 7.55
N TYR A 300 -3.47 3.51 7.21
CA TYR A 300 -2.19 3.26 6.53
C TYR A 300 -1.99 4.17 5.31
N GLY A 301 -0.81 4.78 5.19
CA GLY A 301 -0.44 5.61 4.04
C GLY A 301 -1.18 6.95 3.87
N THR A 302 -2.14 7.32 4.72
CA THR A 302 -2.81 8.64 4.59
C THR A 302 -1.85 9.80 4.86
N SER A 303 -1.85 10.78 3.95
CA SER A 303 -1.12 12.05 4.04
C SER A 303 -1.99 13.21 4.53
N LEU A 304 -3.27 12.96 4.84
CA LEU A 304 -4.17 13.97 5.40
C LEU A 304 -3.74 14.38 6.81
N ASP A 305 -3.78 15.67 7.10
CA ASP A 305 -3.58 16.17 8.46
C ASP A 305 -4.69 15.66 9.40
N THR A 306 -4.38 15.56 10.70
CA THR A 306 -5.30 15.01 11.70
C THR A 306 -6.67 15.70 11.74
N SER A 307 -6.75 17.01 11.44
CA SER A 307 -8.01 17.75 11.49
C SER A 307 -8.88 17.49 10.26
N THR A 308 -8.32 17.51 9.05
CA THR A 308 -9.01 17.10 7.83
C THR A 308 -9.45 15.64 7.90
N LEU A 309 -8.59 14.77 8.45
CA LEU A 309 -8.85 13.34 8.63
C LEU A 309 -10.00 13.09 9.61
N LEU A 310 -10.02 13.73 10.78
CA LEU A 310 -11.13 13.60 11.73
C LEU A 310 -12.43 14.21 11.20
N ALA A 311 -12.36 15.36 10.50
CA ALA A 311 -13.53 15.98 9.87
C ALA A 311 -14.11 15.15 8.71
N LEU A 312 -13.27 14.35 8.04
CA LEU A 312 -13.68 13.35 7.06
C LEU A 312 -14.34 12.13 7.73
N ILE A 313 -13.69 11.54 8.74
CA ILE A 313 -14.21 10.35 9.44
C ILE A 313 -15.62 10.63 9.99
N ARG A 314 -15.82 11.78 10.65
CA ARG A 314 -17.12 12.15 11.26
C ARG A 314 -18.26 12.37 10.26
N ARG A 315 -17.98 12.63 8.97
CA ARG A 315 -18.99 12.80 7.91
C ARG A 315 -19.18 11.58 7.02
N THR A 316 -18.48 10.48 7.30
CA THR A 316 -18.48 9.27 6.47
C THR A 316 -19.06 8.12 7.27
N PRO A 317 -20.19 7.50 6.86
CA PRO A 317 -20.75 6.34 7.55
C PRO A 317 -19.80 5.14 7.45
N LEU A 318 -19.00 4.93 8.49
CA LEU A 318 -17.99 3.87 8.60
C LEU A 318 -18.39 2.90 9.72
N TYR A 319 -18.13 1.62 9.50
CA TYR A 319 -18.26 0.58 10.51
C TYR A 319 -17.22 0.78 11.63
N ALA A 320 -16.00 1.12 11.23
CA ALA A 320 -14.89 1.42 12.13
C ALA A 320 -13.76 2.20 11.40
N VAL A 321 -12.76 2.62 12.18
CA VAL A 321 -11.44 3.09 11.72
C VAL A 321 -10.37 2.16 12.30
N THR A 322 -9.26 1.93 11.61
CA THR A 322 -8.16 1.08 12.10
C THR A 322 -6.79 1.73 11.86
N LEU A 323 -5.91 1.72 12.88
CA LEU A 323 -4.62 2.44 12.83
C LEU A 323 -3.50 1.79 13.63
N ASN A 324 -2.28 1.80 13.08
CA ASN A 324 -1.08 1.39 13.80
C ASN A 324 -0.67 2.50 14.79
N PRO A 325 -0.50 2.23 16.09
CA PRO A 325 -0.19 3.25 17.10
C PRO A 325 1.16 3.97 16.97
N SER A 326 2.03 3.57 16.03
CA SER A 326 3.31 4.24 15.75
C SER A 326 3.19 5.61 15.08
N ARG A 327 2.02 5.97 14.53
CA ARG A 327 1.84 7.32 13.94
C ARG A 327 1.86 8.43 15.01
N PRO A 328 2.54 9.57 14.77
CA PRO A 328 2.70 10.63 15.77
C PRO A 328 1.39 11.19 16.34
N ASP A 329 0.29 11.15 15.59
CA ASP A 329 -1.01 11.69 15.99
C ASP A 329 -2.02 10.61 16.48
N ALA A 330 -1.60 9.34 16.59
CA ALA A 330 -2.47 8.22 16.98
C ALA A 330 -3.28 8.50 18.25
N ALA A 331 -2.64 9.00 19.31
CA ALA A 331 -3.31 9.31 20.58
C ALA A 331 -4.38 10.42 20.44
N ARG A 332 -4.14 11.42 19.56
CA ARG A 332 -5.10 12.49 19.26
C ARG A 332 -6.29 11.96 18.46
N ILE A 333 -6.05 11.03 17.53
CA ILE A 333 -7.12 10.37 16.76
C ILE A 333 -7.99 9.52 17.70
N LEU A 334 -7.40 8.61 18.49
CA LEU A 334 -8.15 7.73 19.40
C LEU A 334 -9.02 8.51 20.40
N ALA A 335 -8.47 9.55 21.02
CA ALA A 335 -9.22 10.41 21.93
C ALA A 335 -10.42 11.11 21.24
N ALA A 336 -10.20 11.65 20.03
CA ALA A 336 -11.23 12.38 19.28
C ALA A 336 -12.32 11.46 18.68
N LEU A 337 -12.02 10.18 18.45
CA LEU A 337 -12.98 9.18 18.00
C LEU A 337 -13.83 8.64 19.16
N ARG A 338 -13.25 8.42 20.35
CA ARG A 338 -14.00 8.00 21.56
C ARG A 338 -15.17 8.92 21.89
N GLU A 339 -15.03 10.22 21.65
CA GLU A 339 -16.04 11.22 22.00
C GLU A 339 -17.19 11.33 20.99
N SER A 340 -16.92 11.08 19.69
CA SER A 340 -17.80 11.53 18.60
C SER A 340 -17.47 10.90 17.23
N GLY A 341 -16.95 9.68 17.20
CA GLY A 341 -16.58 8.98 15.98
C GLY A 341 -17.01 7.50 15.96
N PRO A 342 -16.79 6.81 14.83
CA PRO A 342 -16.95 5.35 14.76
C PRO A 342 -15.90 4.64 15.63
N PRO A 343 -16.13 3.37 16.01
CA PRO A 343 -15.18 2.53 16.74
C PRO A 343 -13.78 2.54 16.11
N ALA A 344 -12.75 2.66 16.95
CA ALA A 344 -11.35 2.71 16.53
C ALA A 344 -10.60 1.43 16.95
N TYR A 345 -10.00 0.74 16.00
CA TYR A 345 -9.12 -0.40 16.23
C TYR A 345 -7.65 0.00 16.15
N VAL A 346 -6.80 -0.70 16.91
CA VAL A 346 -5.35 -0.63 16.76
C VAL A 346 -4.75 -1.98 16.36
N HIS A 347 -3.68 -1.97 15.56
CA HIS A 347 -3.09 -3.20 15.01
C HIS A 347 -1.56 -3.21 15.10
N THR A 348 -0.90 -4.34 15.41
CA THR A 348 -1.41 -5.66 15.85
C THR A 348 -0.79 -5.98 17.21
N PHE A 349 -1.60 -6.46 18.15
CA PHE A 349 -1.21 -6.60 19.56
C PHE A 349 -1.69 -7.93 20.17
N ASN A 350 -0.87 -8.48 21.06
CA ASN A 350 -0.89 -9.89 21.44
C ASN A 350 -0.73 -10.11 22.95
N ASP A 351 -1.09 -9.10 23.72
CA ASP A 351 -1.03 -9.05 25.18
C ASP A 351 -2.38 -8.52 25.72
N PRO A 352 -3.01 -9.16 26.73
CA PRO A 352 -4.25 -8.66 27.34
C PRO A 352 -4.14 -7.25 27.94
N ASP A 353 -2.93 -6.80 28.29
CA ASP A 353 -2.68 -5.48 28.87
C ASP A 353 -2.68 -4.38 27.82
N ASP A 354 -2.32 -4.70 26.56
CA ASP A 354 -2.44 -3.76 25.44
C ASP A 354 -3.89 -3.39 25.14
N LEU A 355 -4.84 -4.34 25.26
CA LEU A 355 -6.26 -4.05 25.11
C LEU A 355 -6.71 -2.96 26.10
N ARG A 356 -6.38 -3.13 27.38
CA ARG A 356 -6.76 -2.18 28.43
C ARG A 356 -6.04 -0.84 28.26
N ARG A 357 -4.76 -0.86 27.86
CA ARG A 357 -3.93 0.31 27.57
C ARG A 357 -4.50 1.15 26.43
N PHE A 358 -4.87 0.54 25.31
CA PHE A 358 -5.42 1.26 24.16
C PHE A 358 -6.89 1.67 24.35
N GLN A 359 -7.69 0.90 25.10
CA GLN A 359 -9.04 1.33 25.49
C GLN A 359 -9.01 2.60 26.36
N ALA A 360 -8.06 2.72 27.29
CA ALA A 360 -7.84 3.96 28.04
C ALA A 360 -7.46 5.16 27.14
N MET A 361 -6.78 4.92 26.01
CA MET A 361 -6.47 5.94 24.99
C MET A 361 -7.65 6.28 24.06
N GLY A 362 -8.71 5.45 24.03
CA GLY A 362 -9.89 5.67 23.19
C GLY A 362 -10.05 4.70 22.01
N ALA A 363 -9.26 3.63 21.94
CA ALA A 363 -9.59 2.50 21.07
C ALA A 363 -10.84 1.77 21.58
N HIS A 364 -11.64 1.23 20.66
CA HIS A 364 -12.69 0.27 20.96
C HIS A 364 -12.10 -1.12 21.22
N GLY A 365 -11.12 -1.50 20.40
CA GLY A 365 -10.55 -2.82 20.37
C GLY A 365 -9.22 -2.87 19.61
N LEU A 366 -8.74 -4.07 19.32
CA LEU A 366 -7.49 -4.29 18.59
C LEU A 366 -7.55 -5.48 17.64
N TYR A 367 -6.60 -5.50 16.70
CA TYR A 367 -6.29 -6.67 15.89
C TYR A 367 -5.29 -7.51 16.66
N THR A 368 -5.51 -8.82 16.70
CA THR A 368 -4.69 -9.77 17.46
C THR A 368 -4.46 -11.03 16.65
N ASP A 369 -3.28 -11.61 16.82
CA ASP A 369 -3.03 -12.96 16.36
C ASP A 369 -3.58 -13.99 17.38
N ARG A 370 -3.51 -13.75 18.70
CA ARG A 370 -3.57 -14.86 19.69
C ARG A 370 -4.40 -14.68 20.97
N LEU A 371 -5.18 -13.61 21.12
CA LEU A 371 -6.05 -13.40 22.29
C LEU A 371 -7.38 -14.16 22.11
#